data_AF-A0A920TH82-F1
#
_entry.id   AF-A0A920TH82-F1
#
_cell.length_a   1.000
_cell.length_b   1.000
_cell.length_c   1.000
_cell.angle_alpha   90.00
_cell.angle_beta   90.00
_cell.angle_gamma   90.00
#
_symmetry.space_group_name_H-M   'P 1'
#
loop_
_entity.id
_entity.type
_entity.pdbx_description
1 polymer ?
#
loop_
_entity_poly.entity_id
_entity_poly.type
_entity_poly.pdbx_seq_one_letter_code
_entity_poly.pdbx_strand_id
1 'polypeptide(L)' 'MPPEDVPQLLTPLVKGEADIVVGSRWITGGADIAHGFMARTLSKIINSWAQLLLGNDISDYTSGFVAANPKY' A
#
# COMPACT_ATOMS: atom_id res chain seq x y z
N MET A 1 4.31 5.14 6.70
CA MET A 1 3.18 6.04 6.44
C MET A 1 2.76 6.63 7.76
N PRO A 2 2.47 7.93 7.81
CA PRO A 2 2.18 8.61 9.04
C PRO A 2 0.65 8.63 9.31
N PRO A 3 0.21 8.86 10.56
CA PRO A 3 -1.22 8.80 10.92
C PRO A 3 -2.11 9.81 10.19
N GLU A 4 -1.54 10.90 9.68
CA GLU A 4 -2.27 11.96 8.98
C GLU A 4 -2.83 11.49 7.62
N ASP A 5 -2.33 10.36 7.10
CA ASP A 5 -2.84 9.73 5.87
C ASP A 5 -4.06 8.84 6.12
N VAL A 6 -4.43 8.54 7.38
CA VAL A 6 -5.60 7.70 7.71
C VAL A 6 -6.90 8.21 7.07
N PRO A 7 -7.24 9.51 7.09
CA PRO A 7 -8.42 10.00 6.38
C PRO A 7 -8.43 9.68 4.88
N GLN A 8 -7.26 9.64 4.23
CA GLN A 8 -7.15 9.30 2.81
C GLN A 8 -7.44 7.81 2.57
N LEU A 9 -6.99 6.93 3.46
CA LEU A 9 -7.36 5.49 3.43
C LEU A 9 -8.87 5.28 3.59
N LEU A 10 -9.50 6.02 4.50
CA LEU A 10 -10.91 5.82 4.85
C LEU A 10 -11.86 6.44 3.83
N THR A 11 -11.45 7.50 3.13
CA THR A 11 -12.35 8.23 2.21
C THR A 11 -12.98 7.33 1.14
N PRO A 12 -12.23 6.48 0.40
CA PRO A 12 -12.83 5.58 -0.58
C PRO A 12 -13.75 4.54 0.05
N LEU A 13 -13.40 4.03 1.25
CA LEU A 13 -14.22 3.06 1.98
C LEU A 13 -15.57 3.67 2.39
N VAL A 14 -15.56 4.88 2.95
CA VAL A 14 -16.78 5.60 3.39
C VAL A 14 -17.69 5.94 2.20
N LYS A 15 -17.10 6.22 1.03
CA LYS A 15 -17.84 6.47 -0.21
C LYS A 15 -18.35 5.19 -0.89
N GLY A 16 -17.93 4.01 -0.43
CA GLY A 16 -18.26 2.74 -1.08
C GLY A 16 -17.56 2.54 -2.43
N GLU A 17 -16.43 3.22 -2.65
CA GLU A 17 -15.63 3.12 -3.88
C GLU A 17 -14.65 1.94 -3.83
N ALA A 18 -14.37 1.42 -2.63
CA ALA A 18 -13.49 0.27 -2.40
C ALA A 18 -13.90 -0.52 -1.16
N ASP A 19 -13.59 -1.81 -1.14
CA ASP A 19 -13.74 -2.68 0.03
C ASP A 19 -12.46 -2.72 0.88
N ILE A 20 -11.31 -2.56 0.23
CA ILE A 20 -9.97 -2.55 0.84
C ILE A 20 -9.16 -1.42 0.19
N VAL A 21 -8.45 -0.64 1.02
CA VAL A 21 -7.51 0.38 0.56
C VAL A 21 -6.15 0.12 1.18
N VAL A 22 -5.13 0.02 0.32
CA VAL A 22 -3.73 -0.22 0.71
C VAL A 22 -2.96 1.08 0.55
N GLY A 23 -2.41 1.59 1.64
CA GLY A 23 -1.41 2.67 1.57
C GLY A 23 -0.14 2.13 0.94
N SER A 24 0.37 2.78 -0.11
CA SER A 24 1.50 2.26 -0.89
C SER A 24 2.66 3.25 -0.94
N ARG A 25 3.88 2.73 -0.76
CA ARG A 25 5.12 3.50 -0.94
C ARG A 25 5.55 3.59 -2.41
N TRP A 26 4.97 2.77 -3.28
CA TRP A 26 5.46 2.56 -4.67
C TRP A 26 4.49 3.05 -5.74
N ILE A 27 3.48 3.84 -5.37
CA ILE A 27 2.65 4.63 -6.31
C ILE A 27 3.21 6.04 -6.51
N THR A 28 2.72 6.73 -7.54
CA THR A 28 2.96 8.17 -7.72
C THR A 28 2.51 8.94 -6.48
N GLY A 29 3.40 9.76 -5.91
CA GLY A 29 3.16 10.47 -4.65
C GLY A 29 3.48 9.66 -3.38
N GLY A 30 3.71 8.35 -3.50
CA GLY A 30 4.17 7.49 -2.41
C GLY A 30 5.66 7.68 -2.11
N ALA A 31 6.04 7.53 -0.84
CA ALA A 31 7.43 7.64 -0.41
C ALA A 31 7.77 6.69 0.75
N ASP A 32 9.00 6.17 0.72
CA ASP A 32 9.61 5.48 1.86
C ASP A 32 10.79 6.31 2.38
N ILE A 33 10.51 7.10 3.41
CA ILE A 33 11.45 8.07 4.02
C ILE A 33 12.19 7.43 5.22
N ALA A 34 11.63 6.37 5.80
CA ALA A 34 12.14 5.77 7.04
C ALA A 34 13.28 4.75 6.80
N HIS A 35 13.37 4.18 5.60
CA HIS A 35 14.29 3.07 5.33
C HIS A 35 15.50 3.45 4.47
N GLY A 36 16.65 2.88 4.82
CA GLY A 36 17.88 2.97 4.02
C GLY A 36 17.77 2.25 2.68
N PHE A 37 18.76 2.48 1.81
CA PHE A 37 18.77 1.99 0.42
C PHE A 37 18.58 0.46 0.30
N MET A 38 19.26 -0.32 1.13
CA MET A 38 19.16 -1.79 1.10
C MET A 38 17.73 -2.28 1.35
N ALA A 39 17.08 -1.79 2.41
CA ALA A 39 15.72 -2.18 2.75
C ALA A 39 14.71 -1.77 1.66
N ARG A 40 14.88 -0.59 1.07
CA ARG A 40 14.05 -0.14 -0.07
C ARG A 40 14.21 -1.05 -1.29
N THR A 41 15.44 -1.44 -1.62
CA THR A 41 15.73 -2.33 -2.75
C THR A 41 15.14 -3.72 -2.53
N LEU A 42 15.33 -4.32 -1.35
CA LEU A 42 14.74 -5.62 -1.02
C LEU A 42 13.21 -5.56 -1.05
N SER A 43 12.61 -4.49 -0.53
CA SER A 43 11.16 -4.30 -0.59
C SER A 43 10.65 -4.22 -2.02
N LYS A 44 11.35 -3.53 -2.93
CA LYS A 44 10.99 -3.49 -4.35
C LYS A 44 11.10 -4.86 -5.00
N ILE A 45 12.17 -5.61 -4.72
CA ILE A 45 12.35 -6.97 -5.24
C ILE A 45 11.18 -7.87 -4.81
N ILE A 46 10.82 -7.89 -3.52
CA ILE A 46 9.71 -8.71 -3.02
C ILE A 46 8.38 -8.30 -3.70
N ASN A 47 8.13 -7.00 -3.85
CA ASN A 47 6.94 -6.51 -4.54
C ASN A 47 6.91 -6.89 -6.02
N SER A 48 8.05 -6.86 -6.73
CA SER A 48 8.13 -7.30 -8.12
C SER A 48 7.85 -8.81 -8.26
N TRP A 49 8.37 -9.63 -7.36
CA TRP A 49 8.07 -11.07 -7.34
C TRP A 49 6.59 -11.34 -7.01
N ALA A 50 6.02 -10.62 -6.04
CA ALA A 50 4.61 -10.71 -5.72
C ALA A 50 3.74 -10.31 -6.92
N GLN A 51 4.08 -9.23 -7.62
CA GLN A 51 3.34 -8.81 -8.81
C GLN A 51 3.40 -9.83 -9.95
N LEU A 52 4.57 -10.45 -10.14
CA LEU A 52 4.76 -11.49 -11.15
C LEU A 52 3.92 -12.75 -10.86
N LEU A 53 3.80 -13.14 -9.59
CA LEU A 53 3.16 -14.38 -9.18
C LEU A 53 1.66 -14.24 -8.85
N LEU A 54 1.23 -13.07 -8.36
CA LEU A 54 -0.11 -12.84 -7.81
C LEU A 54 -0.94 -11.84 -8.63
N GLY A 55 -0.33 -11.11 -9.55
CA GLY A 55 -0.99 -10.05 -10.34
C GLY A 55 -0.48 -8.65 -10.01
N ASN A 56 -0.73 -7.68 -10.88
CA ASN A 56 -0.16 -6.33 -10.78
C ASN A 56 -1.13 -5.26 -10.25
N ASP A 57 -2.29 -5.66 -9.73
CA ASP A 57 -3.29 -4.74 -9.19
C ASP A 57 -2.83 -4.04 -7.90
N ILE A 58 -1.91 -4.66 -7.14
CA ILE A 58 -1.35 -4.10 -5.91
C ILE A 58 0.12 -3.72 -6.13
N SER A 59 0.44 -2.46 -5.86
CA SER A 59 1.79 -1.91 -6.02
C SER A 59 2.71 -2.19 -4.81
N ASP A 60 2.15 -2.35 -3.60
CA ASP A 60 2.91 -2.55 -2.36
C ASP A 60 2.28 -3.66 -1.49
N TYR A 61 2.53 -4.90 -1.89
CA TYR A 61 2.19 -6.14 -1.17
C TYR A 61 2.82 -6.24 0.23
N THR A 62 3.87 -5.47 0.50
CA THR A 62 4.54 -5.48 1.82
C THR A 62 4.09 -4.32 2.71
N SER A 63 3.03 -3.61 2.32
CA SER A 63 2.43 -2.57 3.15
C SER A 63 1.73 -3.15 4.37
N GLY A 64 2.06 -2.62 5.55
CA GLY A 64 1.31 -2.87 6.79
C GLY A 64 0.24 -1.81 7.07
N PHE A 65 0.03 -0.85 6.16
CA PHE A 65 -0.89 0.28 6.36
C PHE A 65 -2.11 0.09 5.44
N VAL A 66 -3.11 -0.62 5.94
CA VAL A 66 -4.27 -1.08 5.18
C VAL A 66 -5.53 -0.79 5.97
N ALA A 67 -6.60 -0.39 5.28
CA ALA A 67 -7.94 -0.28 5.84
C ALA A 67 -8.90 -1.14 5.02
N ALA A 68 -9.85 -1.78 5.68
CA ALA A 68 -10.86 -2.63 5.05
C ALA A 68 -12.24 -2.36 5.66
N ASN A 69 -13.28 -2.51 4.85
CA ASN A 69 -14.66 -2.42 5.30
C ASN A 69 -15.05 -3.74 6.00
N PRO A 70 -15.46 -3.73 7.28
CA PRO A 70 -15.75 -4.95 8.04
C PRO A 70 -17.03 -5.68 7.61
N LYS A 71 -17.79 -5.12 6.67
CA LYS A 71 -19.01 -5.76 6.13
C LYS A 71 -18.73 -6.75 4.97
N TYR A 72 -17.46 -6.90 4.59
CA TYR A 72 -16.97 -7.94 3.69
C TYR A 72 -15.80 -8.68 4.33
#